data_AF-A0A7W0JXJ2-F1
#
_entry.id   AF-A0A7W0JXJ2-F1
#
_cell.length_a   1.000
_cell.length_b   1.000
_cell.length_c   1.000
_cell.angle_alpha   90.00
_cell.angle_beta   90.00
_cell.angle_gamma   90.00
#
_symmetry.space_group_name_H-M   'P 1'
#
loop_
_entity.id
_entity.type
_entity.pdbx_description
1 polymer ?
#
loop_
_entity_poly.entity_id
_entity_poly.type
_entity_poly.pdbx_seq_one_letter_code
_entity_poly.pdbx_strand_id
1 'polypeptide(L)'
;MTGTPEEIVVRSPFRVQVSKDYMVFASAHFITFRGHQCESLHGHNYRVGVAVEGTVDSECLFVLDFSVLKQITRQLVDEIDHKVLLPALNPKLGYREDGDRLAVDYFGEPTYVFPKTDCAMLPIKNTTAEMLAQYLGTRVRDELARGGYTRLTRLELEVEENYGQSAIYREVLVSD
;
A
#
# COMPACT_ATOMS: atom_id res chain seq x y z
N MET A 1 -18.35 45.98 23.94
CA MET A 1 -17.67 44.90 24.69
C MET A 1 -17.02 43.98 23.67
N THR A 2 -15.74 44.20 23.38
CA THR A 2 -14.95 43.33 22.50
C THR A 2 -14.13 42.42 23.40
N GLY A 3 -14.68 41.26 23.77
CA GLY A 3 -13.90 40.24 24.46
C GLY A 3 -12.81 39.75 23.51
N THR A 4 -11.56 39.76 23.97
CA THR A 4 -10.47 39.08 23.26
C THR A 4 -10.87 37.62 23.04
N PRO A 5 -10.78 37.07 21.81
CA PRO A 5 -11.09 35.68 21.57
C PRO A 5 -10.20 34.80 22.45
N GLU A 6 -10.82 33.84 23.14
CA GLU A 6 -10.12 32.90 23.99
C GLU A 6 -9.40 31.86 23.11
N GLU A 7 -8.10 31.67 23.34
CA GLU A 7 -7.28 30.76 22.55
C GLU A 7 -7.57 29.30 22.90
N ILE A 8 -7.84 28.48 21.88
CA ILE A 8 -8.02 27.03 22.08
C ILE A 8 -6.65 26.37 22.16
N VAL A 9 -6.38 25.71 23.29
CA VAL A 9 -5.17 24.89 23.47
C VAL A 9 -5.22 23.67 22.55
N VAL A 10 -4.25 23.57 21.63
CA VAL A 10 -4.09 22.40 20.75
C VAL A 10 -3.74 21.16 21.57
N ARG A 11 -4.49 20.07 21.36
CA ARG A 11 -4.29 18.76 22.00
C ARG A 11 -3.86 17.71 20.96
N SER A 12 -3.26 16.61 21.40
CA SER A 12 -2.67 15.57 20.55
C SER A 12 -2.90 14.18 21.18
N PRO A 13 -2.95 13.08 20.40
CA PRO A 13 -2.70 12.99 18.96
C PRO A 13 -3.94 13.19 18.07
N PHE A 14 -3.68 13.60 16.82
CA PHE A 14 -4.68 13.64 15.75
C PHE A 14 -4.38 12.56 14.71
N ARG A 15 -5.43 12.06 14.05
CA ARG A 15 -5.36 11.19 12.87
C ARG A 15 -5.75 11.98 11.63
N VAL A 16 -4.89 11.98 10.63
CA VAL A 16 -5.16 12.55 9.30
C VAL A 16 -5.20 11.44 8.27
N GLN A 17 -6.12 11.52 7.31
CA GLN A 17 -6.32 10.48 6.30
C GLN A 17 -6.51 11.11 4.93
N VAL A 18 -5.98 10.45 3.90
CA VAL A 18 -6.29 10.73 2.50
C VAL A 18 -6.73 9.45 1.81
N SER A 19 -7.79 9.55 1.03
CA SER A 19 -8.25 8.55 0.08
C SER A 19 -8.87 9.34 -1.07
N LYS A 20 -8.31 9.21 -2.27
CA LYS A 20 -8.69 10.00 -3.45
C LYS A 20 -8.84 9.09 -4.65
N ASP A 21 -9.66 9.50 -5.61
CA ASP A 21 -9.98 8.69 -6.79
C ASP A 21 -8.76 8.39 -7.68
N TYR A 22 -7.70 9.19 -7.58
CA TYR A 22 -6.44 8.94 -8.27
C TYR A 22 -5.49 8.06 -7.45
N MET A 23 -5.84 7.61 -6.25
CA MET A 23 -5.07 6.65 -5.47
C MET A 23 -5.61 5.24 -5.72
N VAL A 24 -5.70 4.88 -7.00
CA VAL A 24 -6.26 3.64 -7.52
C VAL A 24 -5.25 3.00 -8.45
N PHE A 25 -5.14 1.68 -8.43
CA PHE A 25 -4.38 0.91 -9.42
C PHE A 25 -5.24 -0.22 -9.99
N ALA A 26 -5.18 -0.43 -11.30
CA ALA A 26 -5.87 -1.47 -12.02
C ALA A 26 -4.89 -2.58 -12.39
N SER A 27 -4.96 -3.71 -11.68
CA SER A 27 -3.96 -4.77 -11.80
C SER A 27 -4.57 -6.16 -11.80
N ALA A 28 -3.90 -7.06 -12.53
CA ALA A 28 -4.25 -8.46 -12.56
C ALA A 28 -3.49 -9.23 -11.47
N HIS A 29 -4.12 -10.25 -10.91
CA HIS A 29 -3.50 -11.13 -9.93
C HIS A 29 -4.19 -12.50 -9.90
N PHE A 30 -3.60 -13.39 -9.12
CA PHE A 30 -4.19 -14.62 -8.63
C PHE A 30 -3.55 -14.92 -7.28
N ILE A 31 -4.30 -15.54 -6.37
CA ILE A 31 -3.84 -15.96 -5.06
C ILE A 31 -3.79 -17.48 -4.94
N THR A 32 -2.93 -17.94 -4.04
CA THR A 32 -2.91 -19.33 -3.61
C THR A 32 -3.64 -19.49 -2.28
N PHE A 33 -4.51 -20.48 -2.16
CA PHE A 33 -5.23 -20.80 -0.91
C PHE A 33 -4.49 -21.85 -0.08
N ARG A 34 -5.08 -22.26 1.05
CA ARG A 34 -4.63 -23.44 1.79
C ARG A 34 -4.69 -24.69 0.91
N GLY A 35 -3.74 -25.61 1.10
CA GLY A 35 -3.61 -26.81 0.26
C GLY A 35 -3.10 -26.50 -1.15
N HIS A 36 -3.55 -27.30 -2.12
CA HIS A 36 -3.16 -27.23 -3.53
C HIS A 36 -4.16 -26.44 -4.40
N GLN A 37 -4.85 -25.44 -3.83
CA GLN A 37 -5.77 -24.60 -4.59
C GLN A 37 -5.14 -23.25 -4.97
N CYS A 38 -5.23 -22.90 -6.24
CA CYS A 38 -4.87 -21.62 -6.83
C CYS A 38 -6.12 -21.11 -7.57
N GLU A 39 -6.46 -19.83 -7.43
CA GLU A 39 -7.53 -19.26 -8.27
C GLU A 39 -7.04 -18.98 -9.69
N SER A 40 -8.02 -18.73 -10.57
CA SER A 40 -7.77 -18.26 -11.93
C SER A 40 -7.35 -16.79 -11.92
N LEU A 41 -6.52 -16.44 -12.90
CA LEU A 41 -6.14 -15.05 -13.16
C LEU A 41 -7.38 -14.18 -13.36
N HIS A 42 -7.42 -13.06 -12.66
CA HIS A 42 -8.41 -12.00 -12.82
C HIS A 42 -7.77 -10.67 -12.43
N GLY A 43 -8.55 -9.61 -12.23
CA GLY A 43 -8.01 -8.33 -11.79
C GLY A 43 -9.06 -7.45 -11.14
N HIS A 44 -8.58 -6.37 -10.52
CA HIS A 44 -9.40 -5.42 -9.78
C HIS A 44 -8.93 -3.98 -10.01
N ASN A 45 -9.83 -3.04 -9.71
CA ASN A 45 -9.50 -1.63 -9.54
C ASN A 45 -9.34 -1.36 -8.05
N TYR A 46 -8.14 -1.58 -7.53
CA TYR A 46 -7.83 -1.42 -6.12
C TYR A 46 -7.83 0.05 -5.73
N ARG A 47 -8.45 0.40 -4.61
CA ARG A 47 -8.39 1.76 -4.03
C ARG A 47 -7.51 1.76 -2.79
N VAL A 48 -6.62 2.75 -2.69
CA VAL A 48 -5.69 2.91 -1.58
C VAL A 48 -6.10 4.11 -0.72
N GLY A 49 -6.29 3.85 0.56
CA GLY A 49 -6.43 4.86 1.60
C GLY A 49 -5.20 4.83 2.51
N VAL A 50 -4.75 5.98 3.00
CA VAL A 50 -3.64 6.05 3.95
C VAL A 50 -3.94 7.06 5.04
N ALA A 51 -3.61 6.70 6.27
CA ALA A 51 -3.73 7.57 7.41
C ALA A 51 -2.46 7.54 8.25
N VAL A 52 -2.18 8.66 8.90
CA VAL A 52 -1.10 8.76 9.88
C VAL A 52 -1.61 9.47 11.12
N GLU A 53 -1.01 9.13 12.26
CA GLU A 53 -1.21 9.85 13.51
C GLU A 53 0.07 10.48 13.99
N GLY A 54 -0.06 11.59 14.70
CA GLY A 54 1.06 12.29 15.29
C GLY A 54 0.63 13.53 16.06
N THR A 55 1.64 14.29 16.47
CA THR A 55 1.45 15.61 17.07
C THR A 55 1.19 16.66 16.00
N VAL A 56 0.42 17.69 16.35
CA VAL A 56 0.32 18.88 15.52
C VAL A 56 1.62 19.68 15.65
N ASP A 57 2.15 20.12 14.50
CA ASP A 57 3.30 21.02 14.43
C ASP A 57 3.01 22.34 15.15
N SER A 58 3.96 22.85 15.93
CA SER A 58 3.75 24.09 16.70
C SER A 58 3.70 25.35 15.83
N GLU A 59 4.29 25.31 14.64
CA GLU A 59 4.34 26.45 13.73
C GLU A 59 3.28 26.30 12.65
N CYS A 60 3.26 25.15 11.97
CA CYS A 60 2.36 24.92 10.83
C CYS A 60 0.95 24.48 11.23
N LEU A 61 0.75 24.05 12.49
CA LEU A 61 -0.55 23.63 13.04
C LEU A 61 -1.24 22.45 12.31
N PHE A 62 -0.48 21.52 11.72
CA PHE A 62 -0.98 20.24 11.21
C PHE A 62 -0.10 19.05 11.64
N VAL A 63 -0.64 17.83 11.55
CA VAL A 63 0.14 16.59 11.76
C VAL A 63 1.15 16.39 10.63
N LEU A 64 0.63 16.33 9.40
CA LEU A 64 1.37 16.21 8.15
C LEU A 64 0.55 16.92 7.05
N ASP A 65 1.22 17.61 6.12
CA ASP A 65 0.54 18.16 4.94
C ASP A 65 -0.05 17.00 4.12
N PHE A 66 -1.35 17.06 3.85
CA PHE A 66 -2.03 16.08 3.02
C PHE A 66 -1.37 15.88 1.65
N SER A 67 -0.74 16.91 1.08
CA SER A 67 -0.05 16.87 -0.21
C SER A 67 1.12 15.91 -0.21
N VAL A 68 1.89 15.87 0.88
CA VAL A 68 3.00 14.92 1.06
C VAL A 68 2.48 13.49 1.02
N LEU A 69 1.46 13.21 1.84
CA LEU A 69 0.90 11.87 1.95
C LEU A 69 0.28 11.40 0.62
N LYS A 70 -0.43 12.29 -0.08
CA LYS A 70 -0.99 12.02 -1.42
C LYS A 70 0.11 11.74 -2.46
N GLN A 71 1.19 12.53 -2.46
CA GLN A 71 2.28 12.39 -3.44
C GLN A 71 3.03 11.07 -3.26
N ILE A 72 3.45 10.78 -2.03
CA ILE A 72 4.15 9.53 -1.69
C ILE A 72 3.29 8.33 -2.10
N THR A 73 2.04 8.28 -1.64
CA THR A 73 1.19 7.12 -1.92
C THR A 73 0.85 7.00 -3.40
N ARG A 74 0.61 8.10 -4.12
CA ARG A 74 0.35 8.04 -5.57
C ARG A 74 1.54 7.46 -6.33
N GLN A 75 2.76 7.90 -6.02
CA GLN A 75 3.97 7.38 -6.67
C GLN A 75 4.11 5.87 -6.49
N LEU A 76 3.89 5.36 -5.28
CA LEU A 76 3.97 3.93 -4.99
C LEU A 76 2.86 3.12 -5.67
N VAL A 77 1.66 3.68 -5.76
CA VAL A 77 0.51 3.09 -6.47
C VAL A 77 0.79 2.98 -7.98
N ASP A 78 1.38 4.02 -8.57
CA ASP A 78 1.71 4.04 -10.01
C ASP A 78 2.72 2.96 -10.42
N GLU A 79 3.60 2.54 -9.52
CA GLU A 79 4.59 1.48 -9.81
C GLU A 79 3.95 0.11 -10.07
N ILE A 80 2.77 -0.13 -9.51
CA ILE A 80 2.06 -1.41 -9.61
C ILE A 80 0.78 -1.34 -10.45
N ASP A 81 0.48 -0.17 -11.02
CA ASP A 81 -0.67 0.07 -11.89
C ASP A 81 -0.46 -0.54 -13.29
N HIS A 82 -1.53 -1.09 -13.87
CA HIS A 82 -1.49 -1.82 -15.15
C HIS A 82 -0.47 -2.96 -15.19
N LYS A 83 -0.32 -3.70 -14.08
CA LYS A 83 0.60 -4.84 -13.96
C LYS A 83 -0.12 -6.14 -13.59
N VAL A 84 0.53 -7.26 -13.89
CA VAL A 84 0.28 -8.55 -13.26
C VAL A 84 1.10 -8.60 -11.97
N LEU A 85 0.44 -8.63 -10.82
CA LEU A 85 1.09 -8.69 -9.51
C LEU A 85 1.52 -10.12 -9.22
N LEU A 86 2.82 -10.32 -9.01
CA LEU A 86 3.40 -11.64 -8.74
C LEU A 86 4.08 -11.64 -7.35
N PRO A 87 3.64 -12.50 -6.41
CA PRO A 87 4.25 -12.59 -5.09
C PRO A 87 5.56 -13.36 -5.17
N ALA A 88 6.69 -12.64 -5.23
CA ALA A 88 8.03 -13.19 -5.42
C ALA A 88 8.48 -14.13 -4.30
N LEU A 89 7.88 -14.02 -3.10
CA LEU A 89 8.22 -14.84 -1.94
C LEU A 89 7.19 -15.97 -1.69
N ASN A 90 6.27 -16.23 -2.64
CA ASN A 90 5.32 -17.33 -2.50
C ASN A 90 6.04 -18.67 -2.66
N PRO A 91 6.09 -19.54 -1.64
CA PRO A 91 6.82 -20.82 -1.72
C PRO A 91 6.18 -21.85 -2.65
N LYS A 92 4.96 -21.58 -3.16
CA LYS A 92 4.24 -22.46 -4.08
C LYS A 92 4.45 -22.10 -5.54
N LEU A 93 5.09 -20.94 -5.82
CA LEU A 93 5.30 -20.44 -7.16
C LEU A 93 6.77 -20.52 -7.54
N GLY A 94 7.02 -21.01 -8.75
CA GLY A 94 8.30 -20.92 -9.44
C GLY A 94 8.23 -19.87 -10.54
N TYR A 95 9.34 -19.17 -10.77
CA TYR A 95 9.45 -18.17 -11.84
C TYR A 95 10.62 -18.52 -12.74
N ARG A 96 10.39 -18.55 -14.05
CA ARG A 96 11.43 -18.84 -15.05
C ARG A 96 11.41 -17.77 -16.12
N GLU A 97 12.56 -17.18 -16.35
CA GLU A 97 12.74 -16.16 -17.37
C GLU A 97 13.18 -16.79 -18.70
N ASP A 98 12.55 -16.36 -19.79
CA ASP A 98 12.93 -16.73 -21.16
C ASP A 98 12.80 -15.50 -22.07
N GLY A 99 13.94 -14.87 -22.38
CA GLY A 99 13.96 -13.63 -23.16
C GLY A 99 13.16 -12.51 -22.51
N ASP A 100 12.11 -12.06 -23.19
CA ASP A 100 11.15 -11.04 -22.75
C ASP A 100 9.94 -11.62 -21.98
N ARG A 101 9.92 -12.93 -21.74
CA ARG A 101 8.81 -13.64 -21.07
C ARG A 101 9.17 -14.07 -19.65
N LEU A 102 8.16 -14.10 -18.80
CA LEU A 102 8.19 -14.64 -17.46
C LEU A 102 7.17 -15.78 -17.36
N ALA A 103 7.65 -17.01 -17.23
CA ALA A 103 6.83 -18.18 -16.95
C ALA A 103 6.63 -18.33 -15.43
N VAL A 104 5.41 -18.71 -15.05
CA VAL A 104 5.00 -18.98 -13.67
C VAL A 104 4.57 -20.43 -13.56
N ASP A 105 5.17 -21.15 -12.63
CA ASP A 105 4.84 -22.53 -12.32
C ASP A 105 4.18 -22.62 -10.94
N TYR A 106 3.08 -23.36 -10.81
CA TYR A 106 2.43 -23.64 -9.53
C TYR A 106 2.75 -25.06 -9.09
N PHE A 107 3.43 -25.21 -7.96
CA PHE A 107 3.99 -26.51 -7.52
C PHE A 107 4.80 -27.23 -8.61
N GLY A 108 5.52 -26.48 -9.44
CA GLY A 108 6.35 -27.01 -10.54
C GLY A 108 5.60 -27.27 -11.85
N GLU A 109 4.27 -27.12 -11.87
CA GLU A 109 3.47 -27.27 -13.08
C GLU A 109 3.35 -25.94 -13.84
N PRO A 110 3.67 -25.88 -15.14
CA PRO A 110 3.53 -24.67 -15.95
C PRO A 110 2.09 -24.13 -15.90
N THR A 111 1.92 -22.89 -15.46
CA THR A 111 0.59 -22.30 -15.22
C THR A 111 0.33 -21.08 -16.09
N TYR A 112 1.23 -20.09 -16.08
CA TYR A 112 1.07 -18.85 -16.87
C TYR A 112 2.39 -18.43 -17.54
N VAL A 113 2.28 -17.61 -18.58
CA VAL A 113 3.41 -16.91 -19.20
C VAL A 113 2.99 -15.49 -19.53
N PHE A 114 3.76 -14.50 -19.08
CA PHE A 114 3.51 -13.08 -19.29
C PHE A 114 4.72 -12.40 -19.93
N PRO A 115 4.56 -11.28 -20.67
CA PRO A 115 5.67 -10.38 -20.93
C PRO A 115 6.24 -9.84 -19.61
N LYS A 116 7.58 -9.85 -19.46
CA LYS A 116 8.25 -9.36 -18.23
C LYS A 116 7.89 -7.92 -17.92
N THR A 117 7.72 -7.09 -18.95
CA THR A 117 7.36 -5.67 -18.82
C THR A 117 6.01 -5.46 -18.16
N ASP A 118 5.14 -6.46 -18.19
CA ASP A 118 3.77 -6.37 -17.68
C ASP A 118 3.67 -6.91 -16.24
N CYS A 119 4.75 -7.46 -15.69
CA CYS A 119 4.76 -8.03 -14.34
C CYS A 119 5.34 -7.06 -13.31
N ALA A 120 4.74 -7.04 -12.11
CA ALA A 120 5.33 -6.45 -10.92
C ALA A 120 5.70 -7.57 -9.94
N MET A 121 7.00 -7.80 -9.74
CA MET A 121 7.51 -8.77 -8.77
C MET A 121 7.52 -8.14 -7.37
N LEU A 122 6.58 -8.54 -6.53
CA LEU A 122 6.39 -7.97 -5.20
C LEU A 122 7.06 -8.84 -4.12
N PRO A 123 7.80 -8.29 -3.16
CA PRO A 123 8.47 -9.04 -2.09
C PRO A 123 7.48 -9.49 -1.00
N ILE A 124 6.39 -10.14 -1.40
CA ILE A 124 5.32 -10.65 -0.54
C ILE A 124 5.05 -12.12 -0.88
N LYS A 125 4.38 -12.81 0.05
CA LYS A 125 4.09 -14.25 -0.07
C LYS A 125 2.79 -14.55 -0.80
N ASN A 126 1.91 -13.57 -0.94
CA ASN A 126 0.64 -13.69 -1.66
C ASN A 126 0.16 -12.28 -2.04
N THR A 127 -0.68 -12.15 -3.05
CA THR A 127 -1.23 -10.86 -3.55
C THR A 127 -2.65 -10.59 -3.02
N THR A 128 -2.92 -11.01 -1.78
CA THR A 128 -4.18 -10.68 -1.11
C THR A 128 -4.21 -9.20 -0.71
N ALA A 129 -5.40 -8.64 -0.50
CA ALA A 129 -5.57 -7.26 -0.04
C ALA A 129 -4.73 -6.96 1.24
N GLU A 130 -4.62 -7.90 2.19
CA GLU A 130 -3.83 -7.70 3.41
C GLU A 130 -2.32 -7.57 3.13
N MET A 131 -1.78 -8.41 2.24
CA MET A 131 -0.36 -8.38 1.90
C MET A 131 -0.01 -7.15 1.05
N LEU A 132 -0.92 -6.73 0.16
CA LEU A 132 -0.78 -5.47 -0.58
C LEU A 132 -0.84 -4.26 0.35
N ALA A 133 -1.75 -4.26 1.33
CA ALA A 133 -1.83 -3.21 2.33
C ALA A 133 -0.56 -3.11 3.19
N GLN A 134 0.00 -4.25 3.61
CA GLN A 134 1.26 -4.25 4.32
C GLN A 134 2.44 -3.79 3.45
N TYR A 135 2.51 -4.26 2.20
CA TYR A 135 3.57 -3.89 1.25
C TYR A 135 3.60 -2.37 1.00
N LEU A 136 2.47 -1.79 0.60
CA LEU A 136 2.37 -0.36 0.36
C LEU A 136 2.57 0.43 1.66
N GLY A 137 2.00 -0.03 2.80
CA GLY A 137 2.13 0.65 4.09
C GLY A 137 3.58 0.76 4.55
N THR A 138 4.32 -0.35 4.44
CA THR A 138 5.77 -0.41 4.73
C THR A 138 6.54 0.59 3.86
N ARG A 139 6.22 0.67 2.57
CA ARG A 139 6.89 1.60 1.66
C ARG A 139 6.55 3.06 1.93
N VAL A 140 5.28 3.38 2.26
CA VAL A 140 4.90 4.74 2.68
C VAL A 140 5.65 5.13 3.95
N ARG A 141 5.74 4.25 4.95
CA ARG A 141 6.56 4.48 6.16
C ARG A 141 8.00 4.83 5.79
N ASP A 142 8.62 4.04 4.91
CA ASP A 142 10.03 4.22 4.55
C ASP A 142 10.27 5.55 3.80
N GLU A 143 9.33 5.98 2.94
CA GLU A 143 9.38 7.29 2.30
C GLU A 143 9.18 8.43 3.30
N LEU A 144 8.25 8.28 4.26
CA LEU A 144 8.02 9.27 5.32
C LEU A 144 9.27 9.42 6.22
N ALA A 145 9.90 8.31 6.58
CA ALA A 145 11.14 8.31 7.36
C ALA A 145 12.28 8.99 6.58
N ARG A 146 12.44 8.67 5.28
CA ARG A 146 13.42 9.33 4.40
C ARG A 146 13.15 10.82 4.22
N GLY A 147 11.89 11.23 4.25
CA GLY A 147 11.47 12.64 4.23
C GLY A 147 11.65 13.38 5.56
N GLY A 148 12.07 12.70 6.63
CA GLY A 148 12.32 13.30 7.94
C GLY A 148 11.06 13.55 8.77
N TYR A 149 9.93 12.89 8.47
CA TYR A 149 8.67 13.07 9.20
C TYR A 149 8.64 12.24 10.49
N THR A 150 9.41 12.66 11.50
CA THR A 150 9.66 11.90 12.74
C THR A 150 8.60 12.05 13.84
N ARG A 151 7.67 13.02 13.70
CA ARG A 151 6.62 13.30 14.70
C ARG A 151 5.40 12.36 14.61
N LEU A 152 5.45 11.37 13.72
CA LEU A 152 4.37 10.43 13.48
C LEU A 152 4.50 9.22 14.42
N THR A 153 3.37 8.75 14.94
CA THR A 153 3.30 7.67 15.93
C THR A 153 2.59 6.42 15.41
N ARG A 154 1.80 6.55 14.34
CA ARG A 154 1.11 5.42 13.70
C ARG A 154 0.92 5.67 12.22
N LEU A 155 1.00 4.58 11.45
CA LEU A 155 0.58 4.52 10.05
C LEU A 155 -0.51 3.46 9.89
N GLU A 156 -1.52 3.78 9.08
CA GLU A 156 -2.52 2.84 8.60
C GLU A 156 -2.57 2.93 7.07
N LEU A 157 -2.59 1.77 6.40
CA LEU A 157 -2.81 1.71 4.97
C LEU A 157 -3.94 0.73 4.66
N GLU A 158 -4.92 1.21 3.91
CA GLU A 158 -6.07 0.48 3.43
C GLU A 158 -5.91 0.14 1.96
N VAL A 159 -6.21 -1.10 1.60
CA VAL A 159 -6.41 -1.53 0.21
C VAL A 159 -7.82 -2.10 0.11
N GLU A 160 -8.67 -1.44 -0.66
CA GLU A 160 -9.99 -1.93 -1.05
C GLU A 160 -9.87 -2.65 -2.40
N GLU A 161 -10.14 -3.95 -2.42
CA GLU A 161 -10.06 -4.78 -3.64
C GLU A 161 -11.33 -4.66 -4.48
N ASN A 162 -12.49 -4.63 -3.81
CA ASN A 162 -13.78 -4.47 -4.43
C ASN A 162 -14.68 -3.63 -3.50
N TYR A 163 -15.76 -3.08 -4.04
CA TYR A 163 -16.65 -2.18 -3.30
C TYR A 163 -17.11 -2.79 -1.96
N GLY A 164 -16.69 -2.16 -0.86
CA GLY A 164 -17.02 -2.60 0.49
C GLY A 164 -16.19 -3.78 1.01
N GLN A 165 -15.10 -4.14 0.34
CA GLN A 165 -14.17 -5.21 0.72
C GLN A 165 -12.74 -4.65 0.79
N SER A 166 -12.27 -4.36 2.01
CA SER A 166 -10.94 -3.80 2.23
C SER A 166 -10.17 -4.49 3.34
N ALA A 167 -8.85 -4.42 3.22
CA ALA A 167 -7.89 -4.80 4.25
C ALA A 167 -7.16 -3.56 4.74
N ILE A 168 -6.92 -3.49 6.07
CA ILE A 168 -6.20 -2.38 6.69
C ILE A 168 -4.99 -2.92 7.45
N TYR A 169 -3.80 -2.55 6.98
CA TYR A 169 -2.55 -2.73 7.71
C TYR A 169 -2.34 -1.56 8.69
N ARG A 170 -1.82 -1.87 9.89
CA ARG A 170 -1.52 -0.87 10.93
C ARG A 170 -0.14 -1.12 11.52
N GLU A 171 0.61 -0.04 11.74
CA GLU A 171 1.94 -0.09 12.31
C GLU A 171 2.16 1.06 13.30
N VAL A 172 2.70 0.75 14.48
CA VAL A 172 3.19 1.75 15.42
C VAL A 172 4.55 2.24 14.95
N LEU A 173 4.69 3.54 14.80
CA LEU A 173 5.95 4.18 14.43
C LEU A 173 6.70 4.51 15.71
N VAL A 174 7.88 3.91 15.88
CA VAL A 174 8.74 4.20 17.02
C VAL A 174 9.67 5.33 16.61
N SER A 175 9.70 6.40 17.41
CA SER A 175 10.75 7.41 17.31
C SER A 175 12.01 6.81 17.94
N ASP A 176 13.11 6.75 17.19
CA ASP A 176 14.45 6.44 17.74
C ASP A 176 14.88 7.48 18.78
#